data_AF-J9DV93-F1
#
_entry.id   AF-J9DV93-F1
#
_cell.length_a   1.000
_cell.length_b   1.000
_cell.length_c   1.000
_cell.angle_alpha   90.00
_cell.angle_beta   90.00
_cell.angle_gamma   90.00
#
_symmetry.space_group_name_H-M   'P 1'
#
loop_
_entity.id
_entity.type
_entity.pdbx_description
1 polymer ?
#
loop_
_entity_poly.entity_id
_entity_poly.type
_entity_poly.pdbx_seq_one_letter_code
_entity_poly.pdbx_strand_id
1 'polypeptide(L)'
;TIAARIVYLTMFGTSVVFILLSSKIFQHFLASFFGVNISLCYLICVTTIAIMPLTYLKSPADFWLAIVIAMLCTVLAVLLIALGISFDISSCIPEAHYPKASISGAVVSLGTFLFAFSGHQ
;
A
#
# COMPACT_ATOMS: atom_id res chain seq x y z
N THR A 1 20.60 -22.59 5.76
CA THR A 1 19.30 -23.20 5.37
C THR A 1 18.11 -22.56 6.09
N ILE A 2 18.16 -22.36 7.41
CA ILE A 2 17.08 -21.70 8.20
C ILE A 2 16.89 -20.23 7.78
N ALA A 3 17.97 -19.46 7.67
CA ALA A 3 17.92 -18.06 7.24
C ALA A 3 17.23 -17.87 5.88
N ALA A 4 17.56 -18.72 4.89
CA ALA A 4 16.93 -18.67 3.57
C ALA A 4 15.42 -18.92 3.63
N ARG A 5 14.95 -19.86 4.47
CA ARG A 5 13.51 -20.12 4.66
C ARG A 5 12.78 -18.94 5.27
N ILE A 6 13.41 -18.24 6.22
CA ILE A 6 12.85 -17.03 6.84
C ILE A 6 12.71 -15.92 5.79
N VAL A 7 13.73 -15.71 4.95
CA VAL A 7 13.67 -14.71 3.87
C VAL A 7 12.53 -15.00 2.89
N TYR A 8 12.38 -16.25 2.44
CA TYR A 8 11.28 -16.62 1.55
C TYR A 8 9.90 -16.41 2.19
N LEU A 9 9.76 -16.72 3.47
CA LEU A 9 8.52 -16.50 4.21
C LEU A 9 8.20 -15.01 4.34
N THR A 10 9.21 -14.18 4.62
CA THR A 10 9.05 -12.72 4.67
C THR A 10 8.68 -12.16 3.29
N MET A 11 9.35 -12.58 2.21
CA MET A 11 9.03 -12.14 0.86
C MET A 11 7.62 -12.53 0.41
N PHE A 12 7.19 -13.75 0.77
CA PHE A 12 5.81 -14.16 0.53
C PHE A 12 4.82 -13.30 1.31
N GLY A 13 5.10 -13.06 2.61
CA GLY A 13 4.27 -12.20 3.46
C GLY A 13 4.16 -10.78 2.93
N THR A 14 5.27 -10.16 2.52
CA THR A 14 5.25 -8.79 1.97
C THR A 14 4.48 -8.72 0.66
N SER A 15 4.63 -9.72 -0.23
CA SER A 15 3.85 -9.80 -1.47
C SER A 15 2.35 -9.84 -1.21
N VAL A 16 1.89 -10.61 -0.21
CA VAL A 16 0.47 -10.68 0.15
C VAL A 16 -0.04 -9.32 0.63
N VAL A 17 0.72 -8.64 1.50
CA VAL A 17 0.32 -7.30 2.00
C VAL A 17 0.23 -6.29 0.86
N PHE A 18 1.16 -6.29 -0.10
CA PHE A 18 1.10 -5.39 -1.26
C PHE A 18 -0.13 -5.64 -2.14
N ILE A 19 -0.48 -6.91 -2.38
CA ILE A 19 -1.69 -7.26 -3.14
C ILE A 19 -2.96 -6.79 -2.40
N LEU A 20 -3.03 -7.00 -1.08
CA LEU A 20 -4.15 -6.55 -0.25
C LEU A 20 -4.30 -5.02 -0.29
N LEU A 21 -3.18 -4.30 -0.12
CA LEU A 21 -3.17 -2.84 -0.14
C LEU A 21 -3.56 -2.29 -1.53
N SER A 22 -3.00 -2.85 -2.60
CA SER A 22 -3.33 -2.46 -3.97
C SER A 22 -4.82 -2.68 -4.26
N SER A 23 -5.37 -3.82 -3.86
CA SER A 23 -6.81 -4.13 -4.02
C SER A 23 -7.69 -3.16 -3.26
N LYS A 24 -7.29 -2.73 -2.06
CA LYS A 24 -8.01 -1.70 -1.30
C LYS A 24 -8.03 -0.35 -2.01
N ILE A 25 -6.89 0.09 -2.54
CA ILE A 25 -6.80 1.34 -3.30
C ILE A 25 -7.71 1.29 -4.52
N PHE A 26 -7.71 0.19 -5.28
CA PHE A 26 -8.64 0.00 -6.40
C PHE A 26 -10.10 -0.01 -5.97
N GLN A 27 -10.43 -0.62 -4.82
CA GLN A 27 -11.78 -0.60 -4.27
C GLN A 27 -12.27 0.82 -4.02
N HIS A 28 -11.44 1.65 -3.36
CA HIS A 28 -11.76 3.05 -3.08
C HIS A 28 -11.86 3.89 -4.35
N PHE A 29 -10.97 3.66 -5.31
CA PHE A 29 -11.03 4.33 -6.61
C PHE A 29 -12.33 4.01 -7.35
N LEU A 30 -12.71 2.73 -7.43
CA LEU A 30 -13.92 2.32 -8.13
C LEU A 30 -15.19 2.82 -7.43
N ALA A 31 -15.22 2.77 -6.10
CA ALA A 31 -16.32 3.31 -5.31
C ALA A 31 -16.47 4.83 -5.50
N SER A 32 -15.36 5.58 -5.55
CA SER A 32 -15.39 7.04 -5.67
C SER A 32 -15.70 7.53 -7.09
N PHE A 33 -15.20 6.87 -8.13
CA PHE A 33 -15.35 7.33 -9.52
C PHE A 33 -16.55 6.70 -10.23
N PHE A 34 -16.82 5.42 -9.99
CA PHE A 34 -17.88 4.67 -10.68
C PHE A 34 -19.09 4.38 -9.79
N GLY A 35 -19.01 4.65 -8.47
CA GLY A 35 -20.08 4.32 -7.52
C GLY A 35 -20.31 2.82 -7.33
N VAL A 36 -19.46 1.96 -7.91
CA VAL A 36 -19.61 0.50 -7.85
C VAL A 36 -18.83 -0.05 -6.67
N ASN A 37 -19.54 -0.64 -5.71
CA ASN A 37 -18.95 -1.29 -4.55
C ASN A 37 -18.75 -2.79 -4.82
N ILE A 38 -17.60 -3.15 -5.39
CA ILE A 38 -17.19 -4.55 -5.54
C ILE A 38 -16.51 -5.02 -4.24
N SER A 39 -16.76 -6.27 -3.83
CA SER A 39 -16.17 -6.81 -2.61
C SER A 39 -14.67 -7.10 -2.77
N LEU A 40 -13.91 -6.91 -1.68
CA LEU A 40 -12.46 -7.07 -1.66
C LEU A 40 -11.99 -8.44 -2.17
N CYS A 41 -12.74 -9.50 -1.88
CA CYS A 41 -12.38 -10.88 -2.25
C CYS A 41 -12.20 -11.01 -3.78
N TYR A 42 -13.11 -10.44 -4.56
CA TYR A 42 -13.00 -10.44 -6.02
C TYR A 42 -11.86 -9.54 -6.50
N LEU A 43 -11.67 -8.36 -5.90
CA LEU A 43 -10.58 -7.46 -6.30
C LEU A 43 -9.20 -8.09 -6.09
N ILE A 44 -9.00 -8.87 -5.03
CA ILE A 44 -7.73 -9.57 -4.76
C ILE A 44 -7.41 -10.56 -5.88
N CYS A 45 -8.40 -11.33 -6.34
CA CYS A 45 -8.22 -12.24 -7.46
C CYS A 45 -7.86 -11.47 -8.74
N VAL A 46 -8.58 -10.39 -9.03
CA VAL A 46 -8.36 -9.56 -10.22
C VAL A 46 -6.97 -8.92 -10.21
N THR A 47 -6.55 -8.29 -9.12
CA THR A 47 -5.22 -7.66 -9.00
C THR A 47 -4.09 -8.69 -9.12
N THR A 48 -4.26 -9.88 -8.52
CA THR A 48 -3.27 -10.96 -8.61
C THR A 48 -3.11 -11.45 -10.05
N ILE A 49 -4.22 -11.72 -10.74
CA ILE A 49 -4.21 -12.18 -12.14
C ILE A 49 -3.62 -11.11 -13.05
N ALA A 50 -3.85 -9.82 -12.78
CA ALA A 50 -3.30 -8.72 -13.56
C ALA A 50 -1.78 -8.54 -13.36
N ILE A 51 -1.27 -8.74 -12.14
CA ILE A 51 0.16 -8.58 -11.82
C ILE A 51 0.97 -9.82 -12.24
N MET A 52 0.38 -11.01 -12.18
CA MET A 52 1.03 -12.28 -12.55
C MET A 52 1.77 -12.26 -13.91
N PRO A 53 1.16 -11.82 -15.04
CA PRO A 53 1.87 -11.78 -16.32
C PRO A 53 3.05 -10.80 -16.30
N LEU A 54 2.91 -9.67 -15.60
CA LEU A 54 3.99 -8.68 -15.47
C LEU A 54 5.18 -9.24 -14.68
N THR A 55 4.93 -10.08 -13.67
CA THR A 55 6.01 -10.72 -12.89
C THR A 55 6.79 -11.78 -13.65
N TYR A 56 6.25 -12.32 -14.74
CA TYR A 56 6.95 -13.30 -15.58
C TYR A 56 7.89 -12.66 -16.62
N LEU A 57 7.83 -11.34 -16.85
CA LEU A 57 8.75 -10.66 -17.75
C LEU A 57 10.14 -10.53 -17.10
N LYS A 58 11.11 -11.24 -17.69
CA LYS A 58 12.39 -11.67 -17.10
C LYS A 58 13.52 -10.62 -17.02
N SER A 59 13.25 -9.32 -16.81
CA SER A 59 14.36 -8.39 -16.60
C SER A 59 13.97 -7.09 -15.88
N PRO A 60 14.28 -6.94 -14.57
CA PRO A 60 14.13 -5.68 -13.84
C PRO A 60 14.96 -4.52 -14.43
N ALA A 61 15.99 -4.84 -15.22
CA ALA A 61 16.89 -3.86 -15.82
C ALA A 61 16.21 -3.04 -16.93
N ASP A 62 15.21 -3.60 -17.61
CA ASP A 62 14.54 -2.95 -18.74
C ASP A 62 13.35 -2.05 -18.32
N PHE A 63 12.95 -2.08 -17.03
CA PHE A 63 11.79 -1.35 -16.50
C PHE A 63 12.15 -0.18 -15.58
N TRP A 64 13.40 0.32 -15.63
CA TRP A 64 13.84 1.43 -14.76
C TRP A 64 12.96 2.67 -14.88
N LEU A 65 12.48 2.99 -16.08
CA LEU A 65 11.58 4.13 -16.31
C LEU A 65 10.26 4.00 -15.54
N ALA A 66 9.69 2.79 -15.44
CA ALA A 66 8.48 2.55 -14.64
C ALA A 66 8.73 2.82 -13.15
N ILE A 67 9.92 2.46 -12.65
CA ILE A 67 10.32 2.70 -11.26
C ILE A 67 10.45 4.20 -11.01
N VAL A 68 11.13 4.94 -11.89
CA VAL A 68 11.30 6.40 -11.74
C VAL A 68 9.96 7.14 -11.76
N ILE A 69 9.06 6.77 -12.68
CA ILE A 69 7.72 7.36 -12.74
C ILE A 69 6.93 7.03 -11.48
N ALA A 70 7.01 5.79 -10.98
CA ALA A 70 6.36 5.39 -9.74
C ALA A 70 6.87 6.23 -8.56
N MET A 71 8.19 6.45 -8.44
CA MET A 71 8.77 7.29 -7.39
C MET A 71 8.34 8.75 -7.50
N LEU A 72 8.30 9.31 -8.71
CA LEU A 72 7.81 10.68 -8.89
C LEU A 72 6.34 10.81 -8.50
N CYS A 73 5.52 9.83 -8.88
CA CYS A 73 4.10 9.79 -8.54
C CYS A 73 3.88 9.70 -7.02
N THR A 74 4.68 8.90 -6.30
CA THR A 74 4.55 8.80 -4.83
C THR A 74 4.96 10.10 -4.14
N VAL A 75 6.02 10.78 -4.59
CA VAL A 75 6.40 12.10 -4.05
C VAL A 75 5.29 13.12 -4.27
N LEU A 76 4.73 13.18 -5.50
CA LEU A 76 3.62 14.07 -5.80
C LEU A 76 2.38 13.75 -4.97
N ALA A 77 2.05 12.47 -4.78
CA ALA A 77 0.93 12.04 -3.94
C ALA A 77 1.11 12.50 -2.49
N VAL A 78 2.31 12.35 -1.90
CA VAL A 78 2.60 12.81 -0.54
C VAL A 78 2.45 14.32 -0.42
N LEU A 79 2.92 15.09 -1.40
CA LEU A 79 2.75 16.54 -1.43
C LEU A 79 1.27 16.94 -1.51
N LEU A 80 0.49 16.31 -2.38
CA LEU A 80 -0.95 16.55 -2.53
C LEU A 80 -1.70 16.22 -1.24
N ILE A 81 -1.37 15.13 -0.56
CA ILE A 81 -1.96 14.76 0.73
C ILE A 81 -1.65 15.83 1.78
N ALA A 82 -0.40 16.28 1.88
CA ALA A 82 -0.01 17.31 2.85
C ALA A 82 -0.71 18.65 2.60
N LEU A 83 -0.84 19.06 1.34
CA LEU A 83 -1.57 20.27 0.95
C LEU A 83 -3.07 20.15 1.22
N GLY A 84 -3.68 19.00 0.91
CA GLY A 84 -5.09 18.73 1.19
C GLY A 84 -5.40 18.85 2.69
N ILE A 85 -4.60 18.19 3.53
CA ILE A 85 -4.74 18.31 4.99
C ILE A 85 -4.60 19.77 5.44
N SER A 86 -3.66 20.53 4.86
CA SER A 86 -3.43 21.93 5.24
C SER A 86 -4.61 22.84 4.93
N PHE A 87 -5.32 22.59 3.83
CA PHE A 87 -6.53 23.35 3.48
C PHE A 87 -7.75 22.93 4.29
N ASP A 88 -7.90 21.63 4.58
CA ASP A 88 -9.06 21.08 5.27
C ASP A 88 -8.94 21.12 6.81
N ILE A 89 -7.80 21.55 7.35
CA ILE A 89 -7.53 21.50 8.80
C ILE A 89 -8.57 22.27 9.63
N SER A 90 -9.01 23.43 9.16
CA SER A 90 -9.99 24.27 9.87
C SER A 90 -11.35 23.60 10.01
N SER A 91 -11.71 22.71 9.08
CA SER A 91 -12.98 21.99 9.06
C SER A 91 -12.88 20.61 9.70
N CYS A 92 -11.70 19.97 9.64
CA CYS A 92 -11.48 18.61 10.14
C CYS A 92 -11.08 18.52 11.63
N ILE A 93 -10.47 19.56 12.20
CA ILE A 93 -10.12 19.59 13.63
C ILE A 93 -11.30 19.24 14.57
N PRO A 94 -12.51 19.83 14.43
CA PRO A 94 -13.59 19.57 15.37
C PRO A 94 -14.11 18.12 15.34
N GLU A 95 -13.92 17.40 14.23
CA GLU A 95 -14.34 16.01 14.06
C GLU A 95 -13.24 15.00 14.42
N ALA A 96 -12.02 15.47 14.74
CA ALA A 96 -10.87 14.60 15.00
C ALA A 96 -11.03 13.86 16.35
N HIS A 97 -11.28 12.55 16.28
CA HIS A 97 -11.39 11.69 17.46
C HIS A 97 -10.04 11.00 17.77
N TYR A 98 -9.46 11.31 18.94
CA TYR A 98 -8.20 10.71 19.40
C TYR A 98 -8.47 9.56 20.39
N PRO A 99 -8.36 8.28 19.96
CA PRO A 99 -8.57 7.15 20.86
C PRO A 99 -7.48 7.06 21.94
N LYS A 100 -7.82 6.47 23.09
CA LYS A 100 -6.84 6.21 24.17
C LYS A 100 -5.76 5.24 23.69
N ALA A 101 -4.52 5.49 24.08
CA ALA A 101 -3.40 4.62 23.76
C ALA A 101 -3.67 3.19 24.28
N SER A 102 -3.62 2.22 23.36
CA SER A 102 -3.78 0.80 23.65
C SER A 102 -2.55 0.06 23.15
N ILE A 103 -2.13 -0.98 23.88
CA ILE A 103 -0.99 -1.83 23.52
C ILE A 103 -1.22 -2.45 22.14
N SER A 104 -2.44 -2.87 21.83
CA SER A 104 -2.79 -3.41 20.51
C SER A 104 -2.59 -2.38 19.39
N GLY A 105 -3.02 -1.13 19.59
CA GLY A 105 -2.82 -0.05 18.63
C GLY A 105 -1.34 0.31 18.44
N ALA A 106 -0.56 0.28 19.53
CA ALA A 106 0.88 0.52 19.47
C ALA A 106 1.60 -0.59 18.67
N VAL A 107 1.26 -1.85 18.88
CA VAL A 107 1.85 -3.00 18.14
C VAL A 107 1.51 -2.94 16.65
N VAL A 108 0.25 -2.63 16.30
CA VAL A 108 -0.16 -2.49 14.89
C VAL A 108 0.54 -1.32 14.21
N SER A 109 0.67 -0.18 14.90
CA SER A 109 1.38 0.99 14.40
C SER A 109 2.87 0.69 14.17
N LEU A 110 3.52 0.05 15.15
CA LEU A 110 4.92 -0.39 15.04
C LEU A 110 5.11 -1.36 13.87
N GLY A 111 4.24 -2.36 13.72
CA GLY A 111 4.30 -3.32 12.62
C GLY A 111 4.16 -2.64 11.25
N THR A 112 3.26 -1.66 11.13
CA THR A 112 3.09 -0.87 9.91
C THR A 112 4.33 -0.03 9.58
N PHE A 113 4.92 0.59 10.59
CA PHE A 113 6.17 1.35 10.45
C PHE A 113 7.32 0.44 9.99
N LEU A 114 7.53 -0.70 10.64
CA LEU A 114 8.57 -1.66 10.26
C LEU A 114 8.35 -2.19 8.83
N PHE A 115 7.10 -2.47 8.44
CA PHE A 115 6.77 -2.87 7.08
C PHE A 115 7.14 -1.79 6.05
N ALA A 116 6.83 -0.51 6.32
CA ALA A 116 7.13 0.59 5.43
C ALA A 116 8.64 0.80 5.19
N PHE A 117 9.48 0.52 6.20
CA PHE A 117 10.94 0.66 6.12
C PHE A 117 11.70 -0.64 5.82
N SER A 118 11.00 -1.76 5.59
CA SER A 118 11.61 -3.08 5.37
C SER A 118 12.40 -3.21 4.05
N GLY A 119 12.46 -2.16 3.21
CA GLY A 119 13.08 -2.18 1.88
C GLY A 119 14.60 -1.94 1.85
N HIS A 120 15.24 -1.60 2.96
CA HIS A 120 16.69 -1.37 3.04
C HIS A 120 17.41 -2.63 3.54
N GLN A 121 17.60 -3.62 2.64
CA GLN A 121 18.34 -4.87 2.88
C GLN A 121 19.51 -5.02 1.93
#